data_AF-A0A0F8YTY2-F1
#
_entry.id   AF-A0A0F8YTY2-F1
#
_cell.length_a   1.000
_cell.length_b   1.000
_cell.length_c   1.000
_cell.angle_alpha   90.00
_cell.angle_beta   90.00
_cell.angle_gamma   90.00
#
_symmetry.space_group_name_H-M   'P 1'
#
loop_
_entity.id
_entity.type
_entity.pdbx_description
1 polymer ?
#
loop_
_entity_poly.entity_id
_entity_poly.type
_entity_poly.pdbx_seq_one_letter_code
_entity_poly.pdbx_strand_id
1 'polypeptide(L)'
;SPQYNPDPTTVSAFFYLFEKGDYLFSVGEGKPFEGVNQKGEPNAGVRFPIVCTDVLDKGDSNAKNKKQMFTCYIHTDGAVQFSKRFQMACLGYDSNAEGEAKFDKETRGEDWKVDPNPEAPHLGEMWKKFSGTTLIIHASTKLNDEGQKQQQWDGFSPLSDA
;
A
#
# COMPACT_ATOMS: atom_id res chain seq x y z
N SER A 1 23.38 21.93 15.33
CA SER A 1 22.43 20.98 14.73
C SER A 1 22.07 19.91 15.74
N PRO A 2 20.82 19.44 15.84
CA PRO A 2 20.50 18.30 16.69
C PRO A 2 21.31 17.08 16.21
N GLN A 3 21.94 16.37 17.15
CA GLN A 3 22.57 15.07 16.88
C GLN A 3 21.49 13.99 16.99
N TYR A 4 21.29 13.25 15.90
CA TYR A 4 20.48 12.04 15.90
C TYR A 4 21.41 10.85 16.09
N ASN A 5 21.23 10.12 17.20
CA ASN A 5 21.94 8.87 17.47
C ASN A 5 20.98 7.70 17.25
N PRO A 6 20.80 7.23 16.01
CA PRO A 6 19.97 6.06 15.76
C PRO A 6 20.60 4.83 16.42
N ASP A 7 19.79 4.06 17.15
CA ASP A 7 20.19 2.75 17.65
C ASP A 7 19.82 1.68 16.60
N PRO A 8 20.81 1.13 15.86
CA PRO A 8 20.55 0.15 14.81
C PRO A 8 20.00 -1.18 15.36
N THR A 9 20.09 -1.44 16.66
CA THR A 9 19.56 -2.67 17.28
C THR A 9 18.05 -2.64 17.49
N THR A 10 17.44 -1.46 17.40
CA THR A 10 15.98 -1.26 17.57
C THR A 10 15.21 -1.33 16.25
N VAL A 11 15.91 -1.50 15.13
CA VAL A 11 15.33 -1.51 13.77
C VAL A 11 15.69 -2.80 13.04
N SER A 12 14.68 -3.49 12.50
CA SER A 12 14.91 -4.63 11.61
C SER A 12 15.29 -4.14 10.22
N ALA A 13 16.36 -4.68 9.65
CA ALA A 13 16.71 -4.49 8.24
C ALA A 13 15.73 -5.21 7.28
N PHE A 14 14.90 -6.10 7.81
CA PHE A 14 14.00 -6.95 7.04
C PHE A 14 12.55 -6.52 7.20
N PHE A 15 11.88 -6.37 6.07
CA PHE A 15 10.43 -6.24 5.95
C PHE A 15 9.79 -7.57 6.33
N TYR A 16 8.77 -7.54 7.20
CA TYR A 16 8.05 -8.75 7.58
C TYR A 16 7.29 -9.28 6.37
N LEU A 17 7.42 -10.57 6.06
CA LEU A 17 6.69 -11.20 4.96
C LEU A 17 5.44 -11.87 5.52
N PHE A 18 4.28 -11.45 5.05
CA PHE A 18 2.99 -12.01 5.44
C PHE A 18 2.79 -13.33 4.69
N GLU A 19 2.66 -14.42 5.44
CA GLU A 19 2.34 -15.73 4.88
C GLU A 19 0.94 -15.75 4.26
N LYS A 20 0.60 -16.84 3.56
CA LYS A 20 -0.68 -16.95 2.87
C LYS A 20 -1.85 -16.76 3.84
N GLY A 21 -2.66 -15.73 3.64
CA GLY A 21 -3.84 -15.49 4.47
C GLY A 21 -4.44 -14.11 4.26
N ASP A 22 -5.46 -13.85 5.06
CA ASP A 22 -6.23 -12.63 5.06
C ASP A 22 -5.93 -11.84 6.33
N TYR A 23 -5.59 -10.57 6.16
CA TYR A 23 -5.13 -9.71 7.23
C TYR A 23 -5.87 -8.39 7.19
N LEU A 24 -6.20 -7.86 8.37
CA LEU A 24 -6.76 -6.53 8.52
C LEU A 24 -5.61 -5.53 8.66
N PHE A 25 -5.58 -4.52 7.79
CA PHE A 25 -4.54 -3.50 7.79
C PHE A 25 -5.11 -2.10 7.99
N SER A 26 -4.51 -1.33 8.91
CA SER A 26 -4.71 0.12 8.99
C SER A 26 -3.70 0.85 8.09
N VAL A 27 -4.16 1.87 7.37
CA VAL A 27 -3.34 2.67 6.45
C VAL A 27 -2.90 3.97 7.13
N GLY A 28 -1.61 4.26 7.14
CA GLY A 28 -1.07 5.53 7.63
C GLY A 28 -0.91 6.58 6.53
N GLU A 29 -0.30 7.71 6.86
CA GLU A 29 -0.16 8.85 5.94
C GLU A 29 0.71 8.51 4.72
N GLY A 30 0.17 8.77 3.54
CA GLY A 30 0.87 8.57 2.27
C GLY A 30 1.95 9.63 2.02
N LYS A 31 3.04 9.23 1.38
CA LYS A 31 4.10 10.16 0.92
C LYS A 31 4.39 9.96 -0.57
N PRO A 32 4.48 11.03 -1.37
CA PRO A 32 4.87 10.92 -2.75
C PRO A 32 6.34 10.48 -2.82
N PHE A 33 6.70 9.77 -3.89
CA PHE A 33 8.09 9.44 -4.17
C PHE A 33 8.34 9.42 -5.68
N GLU A 34 9.60 9.66 -6.02
CA GLU A 34 10.17 9.46 -7.34
C GLU A 34 11.53 8.78 -7.18
N GLY A 35 11.93 8.01 -8.17
CA GLY A 35 13.22 7.37 -8.24
C GLY A 35 13.39 6.56 -9.52
N VAL A 36 14.38 5.68 -9.51
CA VAL A 36 14.63 4.72 -10.57
C VAL A 36 14.61 3.31 -10.00
N ASN A 37 14.03 2.37 -10.74
CA ASN A 37 14.06 0.96 -10.33
C ASN A 37 15.43 0.32 -10.65
N GLN A 38 15.61 -0.96 -10.31
CA GLN A 38 16.87 -1.68 -10.53
C GLN A 38 17.26 -1.82 -12.02
N LYS A 39 16.30 -1.60 -12.94
CA LYS A 39 16.52 -1.61 -14.39
C LYS A 39 16.80 -0.21 -14.95
N GLY A 40 16.85 0.81 -14.10
CA GLY A 40 17.05 2.20 -14.48
C GLY A 40 15.79 2.89 -15.03
N GLU A 41 14.63 2.25 -14.91
CA GLU A 41 13.36 2.82 -15.40
C GLU A 41 12.79 3.82 -14.37
N PRO A 42 12.17 4.93 -14.81
CA PRO A 42 11.50 5.86 -13.92
C PRO A 42 10.47 5.17 -13.04
N ASN A 43 10.44 5.55 -11.77
CA ASN A 43 9.56 4.96 -10.78
C ASN A 43 8.96 6.07 -9.91
N ALA A 44 7.64 6.26 -10.00
CA ALA A 44 6.92 7.26 -9.22
C ALA A 44 5.62 6.70 -8.65
N GLY A 45 5.16 7.32 -7.56
CA GLY A 45 3.91 6.96 -6.91
C GLY A 45 3.75 7.51 -5.50
N VAL A 46 2.92 6.83 -4.71
CA VAL A 46 2.65 7.17 -3.31
C VAL A 46 2.92 5.95 -2.43
N ARG A 47 3.69 6.13 -1.35
CA ARG A 47 3.98 5.09 -0.35
C ARG A 47 3.13 5.28 0.88
N PHE A 48 2.41 4.24 1.25
CA PHE A 48 1.58 4.17 2.44
C PHE A 48 2.19 3.19 3.44
N PRO A 49 2.49 3.61 4.69
CA PRO A 49 2.77 2.67 5.75
C PRO A 49 1.46 1.93 6.07
N ILE A 50 1.50 0.60 6.06
CA ILE A 50 0.40 -0.25 6.47
C ILE A 50 0.80 -1.04 7.71
N VAL A 51 -0.14 -1.20 8.64
CA VAL A 51 0.07 -1.94 9.89
C VAL A 51 -0.99 -3.02 10.00
N CYS A 52 -0.57 -4.27 10.14
CA CYS A 52 -1.49 -5.38 10.36
C CYS A 52 -2.08 -5.25 11.76
N THR A 53 -3.37 -4.96 11.84
CA THR A 53 -4.11 -4.82 13.10
C THR A 53 -4.72 -6.14 13.55
N ASP A 54 -5.00 -7.06 12.62
CA ASP A 54 -5.54 -8.38 12.93
C ASP A 54 -5.31 -9.42 11.84
N VAL A 55 -5.45 -10.69 12.21
CA VAL A 55 -5.33 -11.86 11.32
C VAL A 55 -6.71 -12.51 11.21
N LEU A 56 -7.26 -12.61 10.00
CA LEU A 56 -8.65 -13.00 9.77
C LEU A 56 -8.79 -14.48 9.39
N ASP A 57 -8.05 -14.93 8.37
CA ASP A 57 -8.06 -16.34 7.92
C ASP A 57 -6.65 -16.79 7.53
N LYS A 58 -6.26 -18.00 7.96
CA LYS A 58 -5.04 -18.76 7.60
C LYS A 58 -3.69 -18.04 7.76
N GLY A 59 -3.66 -16.78 8.17
CA GLY A 59 -2.43 -16.00 8.30
C GLY A 59 -1.60 -16.36 9.55
N ASP A 60 -0.34 -15.91 9.54
CA ASP A 60 0.55 -16.08 10.70
C ASP A 60 0.06 -15.21 11.87
N SER A 61 -0.26 -15.84 13.00
CA SER A 61 -0.67 -15.16 14.23
C SER A 61 0.33 -14.11 14.74
N ASN A 62 1.61 -14.21 14.37
CA ASN A 62 2.64 -13.23 14.72
C ASN A 62 2.66 -11.99 13.80
N ALA A 63 1.79 -11.94 12.79
CA ALA A 63 1.69 -10.83 11.85
C ALA A 63 1.10 -9.56 12.49
N LYS A 64 0.38 -9.69 13.62
CA LYS A 64 -0.23 -8.55 14.31
C LYS A 64 0.83 -7.53 14.73
N ASN A 65 0.54 -6.24 14.52
CA ASN A 65 1.41 -5.08 14.70
C ASN A 65 2.64 -5.03 13.79
N LYS A 66 2.80 -5.97 12.85
CA LYS A 66 3.86 -5.88 11.84
C LYS A 66 3.51 -4.78 10.83
N LYS A 67 4.55 -4.05 10.44
CA LYS A 67 4.45 -2.89 9.55
C LYS A 67 5.07 -3.23 8.20
N GLN A 68 4.50 -2.66 7.14
CA GLN A 68 5.04 -2.73 5.79
C GLN A 68 4.83 -1.39 5.09
N MET A 69 5.53 -1.18 3.98
CA MET A 69 5.22 -0.11 3.04
C MET A 69 4.47 -0.70 1.84
N PHE A 70 3.25 -0.23 1.61
CA PHE A 70 2.53 -0.47 0.37
C PHE A 70 2.78 0.69 -0.60
N THR A 71 3.03 0.39 -1.87
CA THR A 71 3.35 1.41 -2.87
C THR A 71 2.31 1.40 -3.97
N CYS A 72 1.60 2.52 -4.11
CA CYS A 72 0.75 2.80 -5.25
C CYS A 72 1.59 3.43 -6.35
N TYR A 73 2.01 2.62 -7.32
CA TYR A 73 2.78 3.07 -8.47
C TYR A 73 1.86 3.70 -9.52
N ILE A 74 2.28 4.84 -10.09
CA ILE A 74 1.47 5.61 -11.04
C ILE A 74 2.11 5.73 -12.44
N HIS A 75 3.26 5.08 -12.65
CA HIS A 75 4.10 5.28 -13.84
C HIS A 75 3.88 4.22 -14.94
N THR A 76 3.08 3.17 -14.68
CA THR A 76 2.68 2.16 -15.70
C THR A 76 1.21 1.77 -15.54
N ASP A 77 0.53 1.45 -16.64
CA ASP A 77 -0.90 1.10 -16.63
C ASP A 77 -1.23 -0.08 -15.71
N GLY A 78 -0.44 -1.15 -15.77
CA GLY A 78 -0.65 -2.32 -14.92
C GLY A 78 -0.50 -2.01 -13.43
N ALA A 79 0.46 -1.13 -13.08
CA ALA A 79 0.66 -0.73 -11.70
C ALA A 79 -0.41 0.26 -11.21
N VAL A 80 -0.95 1.09 -12.11
CA VAL A 80 -2.11 1.95 -11.85
C VAL A 80 -3.35 1.10 -11.58
N GLN A 81 -3.62 0.06 -12.37
CA GLN A 81 -4.74 -0.85 -12.14
C GLN A 81 -4.66 -1.53 -10.77
N PHE A 82 -3.48 -2.03 -10.40
CA PHE A 82 -3.28 -2.64 -9.09
C PHE A 82 -3.45 -1.63 -7.95
N SER A 83 -2.92 -0.42 -8.13
CA SER A 83 -3.11 0.69 -7.19
C SER A 83 -4.58 1.08 -7.04
N LYS A 84 -5.36 1.08 -8.14
CA LYS A 84 -6.79 1.39 -8.14
C LYS A 84 -7.57 0.43 -7.25
N ARG A 85 -7.26 -0.87 -7.28
CA ARG A 85 -7.91 -1.86 -6.39
C ARG A 85 -7.66 -1.56 -4.90
N PHE A 86 -6.44 -1.14 -4.56
CA PHE A 86 -6.12 -0.69 -3.20
C PHE A 86 -6.90 0.59 -2.82
N GLN A 87 -6.96 1.58 -3.74
CA GLN A 87 -7.70 2.84 -3.54
C GLN A 87 -9.19 2.57 -3.32
N MET A 88 -9.77 1.70 -4.14
CA MET A 88 -11.16 1.27 -4.05
C MET A 88 -11.44 0.63 -2.69
N ALA A 89 -10.63 -0.35 -2.26
CA ALA A 89 -10.78 -1.00 -0.97
C ALA A 89 -10.65 -0.02 0.21
N CYS A 90 -9.69 0.91 0.15
CA CYS A 90 -9.52 1.95 1.18
C CYS A 90 -10.76 2.84 1.33
N LEU A 91 -11.46 3.12 0.23
CA LEU A 91 -12.66 3.96 0.22
C LEU A 91 -13.97 3.16 0.34
N GLY A 92 -13.91 1.85 0.57
CA GLY A 92 -15.10 1.04 0.78
C GLY A 92 -15.77 0.49 -0.49
N TYR A 93 -15.10 0.52 -1.64
CA TYR A 93 -15.63 -0.04 -2.89
C TYR A 93 -15.14 -1.46 -3.12
N ASP A 94 -16.04 -2.31 -3.60
CA ASP A 94 -15.71 -3.69 -3.96
C ASP A 94 -14.82 -3.77 -5.20
N SER A 95 -13.90 -4.74 -5.22
CA SER A 95 -13.02 -5.04 -6.35
C SER A 95 -13.74 -5.80 -7.48
N ASN A 96 -14.87 -5.26 -7.94
CA ASN A 96 -15.66 -5.79 -9.06
C ASN A 96 -16.10 -4.66 -10.02
N ALA A 97 -16.73 -5.01 -11.14
CA ALA A 97 -17.11 -4.06 -12.18
C ALA A 97 -18.11 -2.98 -11.70
N GLU A 98 -19.02 -3.34 -10.78
CA GLU A 98 -20.00 -2.40 -10.22
C GLU A 98 -19.34 -1.41 -9.26
N GLY A 99 -18.48 -1.91 -8.35
CA GLY A 99 -17.70 -1.10 -7.44
C GLY A 99 -16.75 -0.15 -8.18
N GLU A 100 -16.11 -0.63 -9.25
CA GLU A 100 -15.24 0.18 -10.11
C GLU A 100 -16.02 1.29 -10.82
N ALA A 101 -17.19 0.96 -11.40
CA ALA A 101 -18.04 1.96 -12.06
C ALA A 101 -18.52 3.03 -11.07
N LYS A 102 -18.83 2.64 -9.82
CA LYS A 102 -19.20 3.58 -8.75
C LYS A 102 -18.02 4.48 -8.36
N PHE A 103 -16.86 3.89 -8.10
CA PHE A 103 -15.63 4.63 -7.79
C PHE A 103 -15.29 5.64 -8.90
N ASP A 104 -15.33 5.22 -10.17
CA ASP A 104 -15.01 6.06 -11.32
C ASP A 104 -16.01 7.19 -11.54
N LYS A 105 -17.27 6.99 -11.14
CA LYS A 105 -18.30 8.01 -11.22
C LYS A 105 -18.13 9.04 -10.10
N GLU A 106 -17.90 8.58 -8.88
CA GLU A 106 -17.87 9.41 -7.67
C GLU A 106 -16.56 10.17 -7.49
N THR A 107 -15.43 9.66 -8.02
CA THR A 107 -14.11 10.28 -7.87
C THR A 107 -13.64 11.03 -9.12
N ARG A 108 -14.50 11.12 -10.14
CA ARG A 108 -14.18 11.78 -11.41
C ARG A 108 -13.91 13.27 -11.20
N GLY A 109 -12.74 13.72 -11.65
CA GLY A 109 -12.36 15.13 -11.58
C GLY A 109 -11.87 15.58 -10.20
N GLU A 110 -11.81 14.65 -9.23
CA GLU A 110 -11.20 14.91 -7.93
C GLU A 110 -9.68 15.07 -8.03
N ASP A 111 -9.07 15.64 -6.99
CA ASP A 111 -7.64 15.92 -6.98
C ASP A 111 -6.80 14.68 -6.63
N TRP A 112 -6.26 14.07 -7.69
CA TRP A 112 -5.36 12.91 -7.64
C TRP A 112 -3.90 13.25 -7.94
N LYS A 113 -3.52 14.54 -7.91
CA LYS A 113 -2.16 14.97 -8.24
C LYS A 113 -1.13 14.37 -7.28
N VAL A 114 0.06 14.11 -7.81
CA VAL A 114 1.22 13.64 -7.05
C VAL A 114 2.41 14.50 -7.48
N ASP A 115 3.00 15.21 -6.54
CA ASP A 115 4.25 15.96 -6.73
C ASP A 115 5.30 15.43 -5.74
N PRO A 116 6.32 14.72 -6.23
CA PRO A 116 7.39 14.18 -5.40
C PRO A 116 8.50 15.19 -5.07
N ASN A 117 8.32 16.50 -5.39
CA ASN A 117 9.32 17.53 -5.10
C ASN A 117 9.80 17.46 -3.64
N PRO A 118 11.10 17.23 -3.38
CA PRO A 118 11.63 17.11 -2.02
C PRO A 118 11.46 18.36 -1.15
N GLU A 119 11.40 19.54 -1.76
CA GLU A 119 11.28 20.82 -1.05
C GLU A 119 9.83 21.15 -0.68
N ALA A 120 8.88 20.65 -1.47
CA ALA A 120 7.45 20.91 -1.30
C ALA A 120 6.62 19.73 -1.83
N PRO A 121 6.68 18.55 -1.19
CA PRO A 121 5.95 17.39 -1.67
C PRO A 121 4.45 17.63 -1.54
N HIS A 122 3.70 17.25 -2.58
CA HIS A 122 2.25 17.44 -2.62
C HIS A 122 1.52 16.16 -3.01
N LEU A 123 0.43 15.90 -2.29
CA LEU A 123 -0.56 14.90 -2.63
C LEU A 123 -1.92 15.58 -2.72
N GLY A 124 -2.63 15.30 -3.80
CA GLY A 124 -4.01 15.72 -3.96
C GLY A 124 -4.93 15.13 -2.88
N GLU A 125 -6.06 15.79 -2.65
CA GLU A 125 -6.97 15.49 -1.53
C GLU A 125 -7.45 14.04 -1.51
N MET A 126 -7.59 13.38 -2.66
CA MET A 126 -8.05 11.99 -2.70
C MET A 126 -7.06 11.01 -2.07
N TRP A 127 -5.75 11.23 -2.23
CA TRP A 127 -4.73 10.38 -1.61
C TRP A 127 -4.75 10.49 -0.08
N LYS A 128 -5.09 11.67 0.44
CA LYS A 128 -5.15 11.91 1.90
C LYS A 128 -6.28 11.13 2.56
N LYS A 129 -7.40 10.91 1.85
CA LYS A 129 -8.57 10.16 2.35
C LYS A 129 -8.26 8.71 2.72
N PHE A 130 -7.14 8.15 2.27
CA PHE A 130 -6.74 6.78 2.61
C PHE A 130 -6.10 6.70 3.99
N SER A 131 -5.57 7.81 4.50
CA SER A 131 -4.93 7.82 5.81
C SER A 131 -5.99 7.57 6.89
N GLY A 132 -5.76 6.58 7.73
CA GLY A 132 -6.68 6.15 8.79
C GLY A 132 -7.73 5.15 8.34
N THR A 133 -7.79 4.78 7.05
CA THR A 133 -8.71 3.72 6.61
C THR A 133 -8.21 2.35 7.04
N THR A 134 -9.11 1.38 7.00
CA THR A 134 -8.82 -0.03 7.25
C THR A 134 -9.32 -0.85 6.07
N LEU A 135 -8.54 -1.82 5.63
CA LEU A 135 -8.90 -2.74 4.56
C LEU A 135 -8.41 -4.15 4.86
N ILE A 136 -8.98 -5.12 4.15
CA ILE A 136 -8.49 -6.49 4.12
C ILE A 136 -7.48 -6.62 2.97
N ILE A 137 -6.31 -7.17 3.27
CA ILE A 137 -5.31 -7.50 2.26
C ILE A 137 -5.13 -9.02 2.23
N HIS A 138 -5.33 -9.60 1.05
CA HIS A 138 -5.05 -10.99 0.75
C HIS A 138 -3.57 -11.09 0.38
N ALA A 139 -2.79 -11.78 1.21
CA ALA A 139 -1.34 -11.82 1.07
C ALA A 139 -0.84 -13.25 0.91
N SER A 140 0.28 -13.40 0.21
CA SER A 140 1.06 -14.63 0.16
C SER A 140 2.53 -14.32 -0.12
N THR A 141 3.37 -15.36 -0.19
CA THR A 141 4.78 -15.22 -0.58
C THR A 141 5.07 -16.12 -1.77
N LYS A 142 5.86 -15.62 -2.73
CA LYS A 142 6.43 -16.42 -3.81
C LYS A 142 7.95 -16.40 -3.77
N LEU A 143 8.61 -17.33 -4.46
CA LEU A 143 10.04 -17.23 -4.71
C LEU A 143 10.29 -16.36 -5.95
N ASN A 144 11.28 -15.47 -5.91
CA ASN A 144 11.80 -14.79 -7.09
C ASN A 144 12.79 -15.70 -7.85
N ASP A 145 13.32 -15.21 -8.97
CA ASP A 145 14.26 -15.97 -9.82
C ASP A 145 15.57 -16.37 -9.09
N GLU A 146 15.89 -15.69 -7.99
CA GLU A 146 17.04 -15.98 -7.12
C GLU A 146 16.72 -16.92 -5.96
N GLY A 147 15.49 -17.45 -5.90
CA GLY A 147 15.03 -18.34 -4.82
C GLY A 147 14.74 -17.64 -3.49
N GLN A 148 14.64 -16.31 -3.47
CA GLN A 148 14.32 -15.53 -2.28
C GLN A 148 12.80 -15.32 -2.18
N LYS A 149 12.27 -15.39 -0.95
CA LYS A 149 10.85 -15.08 -0.70
C LYS A 149 10.56 -13.61 -0.98
N GLN A 150 9.51 -13.35 -1.75
CA GLN A 150 8.99 -12.03 -2.07
C GLN A 150 7.51 -11.96 -1.65
N GLN A 151 7.13 -10.84 -1.06
CA GLN A 151 5.73 -10.55 -0.76
C GLN A 151 4.90 -10.52 -2.05
N GLN A 152 3.74 -11.17 -2.03
CA GLN A 152 2.67 -10.98 -3.00
C GLN A 152 1.46 -10.39 -2.29
N TRP A 153 0.81 -9.47 -2.99
CA TRP A 153 -0.45 -8.87 -2.60
C TRP A 153 -1.48 -9.40 -3.60
N ASP A 154 -2.22 -10.42 -3.21
CA ASP A 154 -3.09 -11.18 -4.10
C ASP A 154 -4.40 -10.42 -4.36
N GLY A 155 -4.81 -9.54 -3.44
CA GLY A 155 -5.99 -8.70 -3.60
C GLY A 155 -6.26 -7.79 -2.41
N PHE A 156 -7.29 -6.94 -2.58
CA PHE A 156 -7.76 -5.99 -1.58
C PHE A 156 -9.29 -6.04 -1.52
N SER A 157 -9.82 -6.03 -0.31
CA SER A 157 -11.25 -5.96 -0.06
C SER A 157 -11.53 -4.85 0.96
N PRO A 158 -12.62 -4.09 0.78
CA PRO A 158 -13.04 -3.15 1.82
C PRO A 158 -13.41 -3.92 3.09
N LEU A 159 -13.37 -3.25 4.23
CA LEU A 159 -14.06 -3.74 5.41
C LEU A 159 -15.57 -3.59 5.11
N SER A 160 -16.23 -4.65 4.68
CA SER A 160 -17.69 -4.62 4.48
C SER A 160 -18.36 -4.36 5.82
N ASP A 161 -19.34 -3.46 5.85
CA ASP A 161 -20.32 -3.43 6.95
C ASP A 161 -21.05 -4.79 6.92
N ALA A 162 -20.72 -5.66 7.86
CA ALA A 162 -21.35 -6.97 8.03
C ALA A 162 -22.80 -6.83 8.51
#